data_AF-A0A960AWC7-F1
#
_entry.id   AF-A0A960AWC7-F1
#
_cell.length_a   1.000
_cell.length_b   1.000
_cell.length_c   1.000
_cell.angle_alpha   90.00
_cell.angle_beta   90.00
_cell.angle_gamma   90.00
#
_symmetry.space_group_name_H-M   'P 1'
#
loop_
_entity.id
_entity.type
_entity.pdbx_description
1 polymer ?
#
loop_
_entity_poly.entity_id
_entity_poly.type
_entity_poly.pdbx_seq_one_letter_code
_entity_poly.pdbx_strand_id
1 'polypeptide(L)'
;QPFQLAGNVLRGGLVERGFGVTLRELVEGYGGGTASGRPVRAIQIGGPLGAYHDVGDLDIEMDYERLVEAGGLLGHGGIVVFDDTVDLAEQARFAMAFCAHESCGKCTPCRVGAVRGVEVLDRIRAGEDREANRALLESLCGTMRDASLCAMGGLTPNPVLSALARFPEDFEGSPRAGRGSAAAMAGRQEDER
;
A
#
# COMPACT_ATOMS: atom_id res chain seq x y z
N GLN A 1 15.54 -10.09 -13.19
CA GLN A 1 14.95 -8.93 -12.50
C GLN A 1 15.28 -9.04 -11.02
N PRO A 2 15.95 -8.04 -10.43
CA PRO A 2 16.14 -7.96 -8.99
C PRO A 2 14.85 -7.52 -8.30
N PHE A 3 14.38 -8.28 -7.31
CA PHE A 3 13.27 -7.92 -6.43
C PHE A 3 13.79 -7.65 -5.03
N GLN A 4 13.32 -6.58 -4.39
CA GLN A 4 13.79 -6.14 -3.07
C GLN A 4 12.68 -6.36 -2.05
N LEU A 5 12.86 -7.33 -1.15
CA LEU A 5 11.93 -7.65 -0.06
C LEU A 5 12.29 -6.83 1.18
N ALA A 6 11.35 -6.01 1.64
CA ALA A 6 11.49 -5.15 2.81
C ALA A 6 10.18 -5.06 3.61
N GLY A 7 10.19 -4.26 4.68
CA GLY A 7 9.06 -4.12 5.60
C GLY A 7 9.02 -5.26 6.62
N ASN A 8 7.82 -5.70 6.97
CA ASN A 8 7.59 -6.80 7.90
C ASN A 8 7.65 -8.15 7.18
N VAL A 9 8.86 -8.58 6.81
CA VAL A 9 9.14 -9.86 6.16
C VAL A 9 10.24 -10.61 6.91
N LEU A 10 10.09 -11.91 7.12
CA LEU A 10 11.01 -12.71 7.95
C LEU A 10 12.44 -12.73 7.38
N ARG A 11 12.56 -12.85 6.05
CA ARG A 11 13.82 -12.83 5.31
C ARG A 11 13.80 -11.72 4.28
N GLY A 12 14.12 -10.51 4.72
CA GLY A 12 14.33 -9.37 3.82
C GLY A 12 15.61 -9.51 2.99
N GLY A 13 15.70 -8.80 1.88
CA GLY A 13 16.89 -8.81 1.01
C GLY A 13 16.56 -8.76 -0.47
N LEU A 14 17.55 -9.13 -1.29
CA LEU A 14 17.44 -9.16 -2.75
C LEU A 14 17.17 -10.59 -3.23
N VAL A 15 16.17 -10.75 -4.11
CA VAL A 15 15.87 -12.00 -4.79
C VAL A 15 15.94 -11.76 -6.29
N GLU A 16 16.85 -12.45 -6.98
CA GLU A 16 16.97 -12.34 -8.44
C GLU A 16 16.25 -13.49 -9.14
N ARG A 17 15.23 -13.14 -9.93
CA ARG A 17 14.40 -14.08 -10.70
C ARG A 17 14.01 -13.52 -12.07
N GLY A 18 13.55 -14.41 -12.96
CA GLY A 18 12.88 -13.99 -14.19
C GLY A 18 11.54 -13.31 -13.90
N PHE A 19 11.01 -12.59 -14.88
CA PHE A 19 9.61 -12.16 -14.85
C PHE A 19 8.68 -13.38 -14.81
N GLY A 20 7.49 -13.22 -14.25
CA GLY A 20 6.52 -14.31 -14.08
C GLY A 20 6.56 -14.99 -12.71
N VAL A 21 7.57 -14.70 -11.86
CA VAL A 21 7.53 -15.12 -10.45
C VAL A 21 6.32 -14.49 -9.76
N THR A 22 5.56 -15.24 -8.96
CA THR A 22 4.38 -14.68 -8.28
C THR A 22 4.77 -13.90 -7.03
N LEU A 23 3.92 -12.95 -6.64
CA LEU A 23 4.11 -12.21 -5.39
C LEU A 23 4.12 -13.14 -4.17
N ARG A 24 3.30 -14.19 -4.19
CA ARG A 24 3.26 -15.26 -3.19
C ARG A 24 4.60 -15.96 -3.05
N GLU A 25 5.19 -16.39 -4.17
CA GLU A 25 6.50 -17.03 -4.14
C GLU A 25 7.57 -16.10 -3.55
N LEU A 26 7.54 -14.82 -3.90
CA LEU A 26 8.46 -13.82 -3.34
C LEU A 26 8.27 -13.63 -1.83
N VAL A 27 7.04 -13.43 -1.35
CA VAL A 27 6.76 -13.09 0.06
C VAL A 27 6.76 -14.33 0.96
N GLU A 28 6.04 -15.38 0.60
CA GLU A 28 5.89 -16.59 1.42
C GLU A 28 7.04 -17.58 1.18
N GLY A 29 7.48 -17.74 -0.08
CA GLY A 29 8.54 -18.67 -0.45
C GLY A 29 9.95 -18.17 -0.09
N TYR A 30 10.39 -17.07 -0.71
CA TYR A 30 11.71 -16.48 -0.43
C TYR A 30 11.72 -15.67 0.86
N GLY A 31 10.70 -14.83 1.08
CA GLY A 31 10.58 -14.00 2.28
C GLY A 31 10.25 -14.79 3.55
N GLY A 32 9.60 -15.96 3.44
CA GLY A 32 9.20 -16.77 4.60
C GLY A 32 8.01 -16.21 5.37
N GLY A 33 7.19 -15.35 4.74
CA GLY A 33 6.07 -14.68 5.39
C GLY A 33 6.52 -13.46 6.21
N THR A 34 5.65 -13.01 7.12
CA THR A 34 5.91 -11.83 7.94
C THR A 34 6.91 -12.15 9.06
N ALA A 35 7.74 -11.16 9.43
CA ALA A 35 8.66 -11.33 10.58
C ALA A 35 7.90 -11.44 11.91
N SER A 36 6.70 -10.85 11.99
CA SER A 36 5.83 -10.92 13.16
C SER A 36 5.10 -12.25 13.33
N GLY A 37 5.09 -13.12 12.31
CA GLY A 37 4.28 -14.34 12.28
C GLY A 37 2.78 -14.09 12.13
N ARG A 38 2.37 -12.83 11.91
CA ARG A 38 0.98 -12.43 11.69
C ARG A 38 0.61 -12.52 10.20
N PRO A 39 -0.67 -12.63 9.83
CA PRO A 39 -1.06 -12.67 8.43
C PRO A 39 -0.61 -11.42 7.67
N VAL A 40 -0.15 -11.61 6.44
CA VAL A 40 0.04 -10.48 5.50
C VAL A 40 -1.32 -9.81 5.28
N ARG A 41 -1.33 -8.48 5.26
CA ARG A 41 -2.54 -7.70 4.96
C ARG A 41 -2.39 -6.87 3.71
N ALA A 42 -1.26 -6.19 3.58
CA ALA A 42 -1.00 -5.30 2.47
C ALA A 42 0.45 -5.45 2.00
N ILE A 43 0.66 -5.24 0.71
CA ILE A 43 1.98 -5.23 0.09
C ILE A 43 2.08 -4.01 -0.81
N GLN A 44 3.10 -3.18 -0.61
CA GLN A 44 3.39 -2.08 -1.54
C GLN A 44 4.36 -2.56 -2.63
N ILE A 45 3.99 -2.39 -3.89
CA ILE A 45 4.78 -2.85 -5.04
C ILE A 45 5.22 -1.67 -5.90
N GLY A 46 6.50 -1.66 -6.29
CA GLY A 46 7.07 -0.66 -7.20
C GLY A 46 7.91 0.42 -6.53
N GLY A 47 7.97 0.40 -5.20
CA GLY A 47 8.68 1.39 -4.37
C GLY A 47 7.74 2.26 -3.54
N PRO A 48 8.22 3.36 -2.95
CA PRO A 48 7.43 4.21 -2.06
C PRO A 48 6.27 4.95 -2.77
N LEU A 49 6.31 5.04 -4.10
CA LEU A 49 5.25 5.62 -4.94
C LEU A 49 4.38 4.54 -5.60
N GLY A 50 4.56 3.29 -5.17
CA GLY A 50 3.80 2.13 -5.60
C GLY A 50 2.41 2.07 -4.97
N ALA A 51 1.51 1.31 -5.59
CA ALA A 51 0.20 1.01 -5.04
C ALA A 51 0.29 -0.05 -3.93
N TYR A 52 -0.66 -0.02 -3.00
CA TYR A 52 -0.89 -1.10 -2.06
C TYR A 52 -1.78 -2.17 -2.68
N HIS A 53 -1.39 -3.43 -2.50
CA HIS A 53 -2.09 -4.64 -2.91
C HIS A 53 -2.54 -5.40 -1.66
N ASP A 54 -3.74 -5.99 -1.70
CA ASP A 54 -4.24 -6.86 -0.64
C ASP A 54 -3.87 -8.33 -0.91
N VAL A 55 -4.28 -9.22 -0.01
CA VAL A 55 -3.93 -10.66 -0.12
C VAL A 55 -4.55 -11.37 -1.33
N GLY A 56 -5.59 -10.80 -1.95
CA GLY A 56 -6.19 -11.33 -3.17
C GLY A 56 -5.27 -11.23 -4.39
N ASP A 57 -4.26 -10.35 -4.31
CA ASP A 57 -3.29 -10.09 -5.38
C ASP A 57 -2.00 -10.91 -5.25
N LEU A 58 -1.90 -11.81 -4.26
CA LEU A 58 -0.67 -12.59 -4.02
C LEU A 58 -0.28 -13.49 -5.20
N ASP A 59 -1.25 -13.93 -6.00
CA ASP A 59 -0.99 -14.81 -7.13
C ASP A 59 -0.71 -14.05 -8.44
N ILE A 60 -0.58 -12.71 -8.38
CA ILE A 60 -0.14 -11.91 -9.51
C ILE A 60 1.30 -12.26 -9.88
N GLU A 61 1.50 -12.51 -11.17
CA GLU A 61 2.82 -12.63 -11.77
C GLU A 61 3.52 -11.28 -11.82
N MET A 62 4.77 -11.24 -11.36
CA MET A 62 5.57 -10.03 -11.30
C MET A 62 6.17 -9.72 -12.68
N ASP A 63 5.34 -9.21 -13.57
CA ASP A 63 5.70 -8.62 -14.85
C ASP A 63 5.08 -7.22 -15.01
N TYR A 64 5.36 -6.53 -16.11
CA TYR A 64 4.87 -5.15 -16.30
C TYR A 64 3.36 -5.12 -16.56
N GLU A 65 2.88 -5.99 -17.44
CA GLU A 65 1.51 -5.99 -17.93
C GLU A 65 0.51 -6.40 -16.85
N ARG A 66 0.76 -7.50 -16.14
CA ARG A 66 -0.12 -8.02 -15.08
C ARG A 66 -0.23 -7.05 -13.91
N LEU A 67 0.88 -6.41 -13.53
CA LEU A 67 0.84 -5.41 -12.45
C LEU A 67 0.07 -4.16 -12.87
N VAL A 68 0.20 -3.71 -14.12
CA VAL A 68 -0.60 -2.58 -14.63
C VAL A 68 -2.09 -2.94 -14.67
N GLU A 69 -2.45 -4.14 -15.11
CA GLU A 69 -3.83 -4.65 -15.10
C GLU A 69 -4.42 -4.68 -13.68
N ALA A 70 -3.60 -4.97 -12.68
CA ALA A 70 -3.96 -4.93 -11.26
C ALA A 70 -3.91 -3.53 -10.62
N GLY A 71 -3.78 -2.46 -11.41
CA GLY A 71 -3.73 -1.08 -10.92
C GLY A 71 -2.45 -0.72 -10.17
N GLY A 72 -1.40 -1.51 -10.34
CA GLY A 72 -0.07 -1.30 -9.77
C GLY A 72 0.97 -0.93 -10.83
N LEU A 73 2.23 -0.93 -10.41
CA LEU A 73 3.39 -0.75 -11.28
C LEU A 73 4.58 -1.51 -10.73
N LEU A 74 5.40 -2.12 -11.60
CA LEU A 74 6.56 -2.89 -11.16
C LEU A 74 7.69 -2.02 -10.59
N GLY A 75 7.86 -0.82 -11.15
CA GLY A 75 8.85 0.17 -10.70
C GLY A 75 10.26 -0.41 -10.67
N HIS A 76 10.93 -0.27 -9.53
CA HIS A 76 12.28 -0.84 -9.31
C HIS A 76 12.26 -2.25 -8.69
N GLY A 77 11.12 -2.93 -8.65
CA GLY A 77 10.97 -4.25 -8.03
C GLY A 77 10.97 -4.22 -6.49
N GLY A 78 10.71 -3.06 -5.89
CA GLY A 78 10.56 -2.90 -4.45
C GLY A 78 9.24 -3.48 -3.94
N ILE A 79 9.32 -4.32 -2.92
CA ILE A 79 8.18 -5.00 -2.29
C ILE A 79 8.27 -4.76 -0.78
N VAL A 80 7.31 -4.01 -0.24
CA VAL A 80 7.23 -3.73 1.20
C VAL A 80 6.03 -4.48 1.78
N VAL A 81 6.30 -5.43 2.67
CA VAL A 81 5.27 -6.29 3.27
C VAL A 81 4.75 -5.69 4.56
N PHE A 82 3.44 -5.70 4.76
CA PHE A 82 2.76 -5.27 5.97
C PHE A 82 1.86 -6.40 6.52
N ASP A 83 1.86 -6.58 7.84
CA ASP A 83 0.93 -7.49 8.49
C ASP A 83 -0.40 -6.80 8.82
N ASP A 84 -1.33 -7.54 9.40
CA ASP A 84 -2.66 -7.07 9.78
C ASP A 84 -2.73 -5.98 10.88
N THR A 85 -1.59 -5.48 11.37
CA THR A 85 -1.53 -4.34 12.31
C THR A 85 -1.37 -2.99 11.63
N VAL A 86 -1.06 -2.95 10.33
CA VAL A 86 -0.86 -1.70 9.59
C VAL A 86 -2.14 -0.86 9.54
N ASP A 87 -2.02 0.47 9.68
CA ASP A 87 -3.04 1.47 9.38
C ASP A 87 -2.73 2.10 8.00
N LEU A 88 -3.52 1.79 6.97
CA LEU A 88 -3.30 2.32 5.62
C LEU A 88 -3.69 3.80 5.48
N ALA A 89 -4.51 4.36 6.39
CA ALA A 89 -4.73 5.79 6.44
C ALA A 89 -3.48 6.51 6.96
N GLU A 90 -2.74 5.92 7.90
CA GLU A 90 -1.41 6.38 8.29
C GLU A 90 -0.41 6.28 7.14
N GLN A 91 -0.41 5.16 6.40
CA GLN A 91 0.50 4.99 5.26
C GLN A 91 0.20 5.97 4.11
N ALA A 92 -1.07 6.23 3.80
CA ALA A 92 -1.46 7.25 2.83
C ALA A 92 -0.98 8.64 3.27
N ARG A 93 -1.13 8.97 4.56
CA ARG A 93 -0.61 10.21 5.13
C ARG A 93 0.90 10.29 5.01
N PHE A 94 1.60 9.19 5.29
CA PHE A 94 3.06 9.10 5.16
C PHE A 94 3.51 9.37 3.72
N ALA A 95 2.83 8.82 2.71
CA ALA A 95 3.17 9.08 1.31
C ALA A 95 3.11 10.57 0.95
N MET A 96 2.05 11.27 1.39
CA MET A 96 1.93 12.72 1.20
C MET A 96 3.01 13.49 1.98
N ALA A 97 3.31 13.09 3.21
CA ALA A 97 4.33 13.73 4.04
C ALA A 97 5.74 13.56 3.45
N PHE A 98 6.06 12.36 2.96
CA PHE A 98 7.29 12.08 2.23
C PHE A 98 7.41 12.95 1.00
N CYS A 99 6.37 13.04 0.17
CA CYS A 99 6.37 13.94 -0.98
C CYS A 99 6.51 15.41 -0.59
N ALA A 100 5.89 15.86 0.50
CA ALA A 100 6.01 17.24 0.97
C ALA A 100 7.45 17.55 1.41
N HIS A 101 8.15 16.59 2.01
CA HIS A 101 9.54 16.74 2.43
C HIS A 101 10.53 16.69 1.26
N GLU A 102 10.35 15.73 0.35
CA GLU A 102 11.26 15.46 -0.76
C GLU A 102 10.93 16.24 -2.04
N SER A 103 9.89 17.07 -2.03
CA SER A 103 9.53 17.87 -3.20
C SER A 103 10.65 18.86 -3.52
N CYS A 104 11.09 18.88 -4.79
CA CYS A 104 11.98 19.93 -5.29
C CYS A 104 11.32 21.32 -5.37
N GLY A 105 10.00 21.41 -5.15
CA GLY A 105 9.25 22.66 -5.10
C GLY A 105 8.87 23.27 -6.45
N LYS A 106 9.30 22.68 -7.58
CA LYS A 106 9.18 23.30 -8.91
C LYS A 106 7.74 23.48 -9.41
N CYS A 107 6.87 22.49 -9.20
CA CYS A 107 5.47 22.56 -9.65
C CYS A 107 4.50 22.70 -8.48
N THR A 108 3.58 23.65 -8.59
CA THR A 108 2.53 23.91 -7.60
C THR A 108 1.72 22.67 -7.20
N PRO A 109 1.22 21.82 -8.13
CA PRO A 109 0.45 20.64 -7.76
C PRO A 109 1.22 19.71 -6.82
N CYS A 110 2.51 19.43 -7.07
CA CYS A 110 3.33 18.62 -6.16
C CYS A 110 3.64 19.37 -4.85
N ARG A 111 4.23 20.58 -4.94
CA ARG A 111 4.73 21.34 -3.78
C ARG A 111 3.64 21.66 -2.76
N VAL A 112 2.51 22.16 -3.24
CA VAL A 112 1.39 22.58 -2.39
C VAL A 112 0.45 21.41 -2.16
N GLY A 113 0.20 20.60 -3.18
CA GLY A 113 -0.75 19.49 -3.08
C GLY A 113 -0.32 18.43 -2.09
N ALA A 114 0.97 18.09 -1.99
CA ALA A 114 1.44 17.14 -0.97
C ALA A 114 1.16 17.63 0.47
N VAL A 115 1.41 18.93 0.74
CA VAL A 115 1.11 19.53 2.05
C VAL A 115 -0.39 19.52 2.34
N ARG A 116 -1.22 19.92 1.37
CA ARG A 116 -2.69 19.85 1.51
C ARG A 116 -3.18 18.42 1.67
N GLY A 117 -2.53 17.46 1.02
CA GLY A 117 -2.83 16.03 1.16
C GLY A 117 -2.64 15.54 2.59
N VAL A 118 -1.53 15.94 3.25
CA VAL A 118 -1.30 15.65 4.67
C VAL A 118 -2.42 16.24 5.54
N GLU A 119 -2.74 17.52 5.37
CA GLU A 119 -3.76 18.21 6.16
C GLU A 119 -5.16 17.60 5.97
N VAL A 120 -5.51 17.20 4.74
CA VAL A 120 -6.78 16.54 4.44
C VAL A 120 -6.82 15.15 5.09
N LEU A 121 -5.74 14.37 5.00
CA LEU A 121 -5.65 13.06 5.64
C LEU A 121 -5.70 13.15 7.16
N ASP A 122 -5.10 14.17 7.76
CA ASP A 122 -5.20 14.44 9.20
C ASP A 122 -6.66 14.69 9.62
N ARG A 123 -7.42 15.48 8.84
CA ARG A 123 -8.86 15.69 9.08
C ARG A 123 -9.69 14.42 8.94
N ILE A 124 -9.42 13.60 7.91
CA ILE A 124 -10.11 12.31 7.72
C ILE A 124 -9.87 11.40 8.94
N ARG A 125 -8.61 11.29 9.38
CA ARG A 125 -8.23 10.46 10.54
C ARG A 125 -8.81 11.01 11.85
N ALA A 126 -8.96 12.32 11.99
CA ALA A 126 -9.64 12.96 13.11
C ALA A 126 -11.18 12.79 13.09
N GLY A 127 -11.74 12.30 11.99
CA GLY A 127 -13.19 12.14 11.83
C GLY A 127 -13.94 13.40 11.45
N GLU A 128 -13.24 14.42 10.98
CA GLU A 128 -13.82 15.68 10.53
C GLU A 128 -14.32 15.54 9.10
N ASP A 129 -15.64 15.70 8.88
CA ASP A 129 -16.29 15.75 7.56
C ASP A 129 -15.70 14.75 6.54
N ARG A 130 -15.66 13.47 6.92
CA ARG A 130 -14.87 12.44 6.22
C ARG A 130 -15.22 12.33 4.75
N GLU A 131 -16.51 12.37 4.42
CA GLU A 131 -16.97 12.21 3.05
C GLU A 131 -16.51 13.38 2.16
N ALA A 132 -16.69 14.62 2.63
CA ALA A 132 -16.22 15.79 1.90
C ALA A 132 -14.69 15.82 1.78
N ASN A 133 -13.98 15.44 2.85
CA ASN A 133 -12.52 15.37 2.83
C ASN A 133 -11.99 14.25 1.94
N ARG A 134 -12.68 13.09 1.82
CA ARG A 134 -12.35 12.03 0.87
C ARG A 134 -12.51 12.52 -0.57
N ALA A 135 -13.64 13.14 -0.90
CA ALA A 135 -13.86 13.70 -2.23
C ALA A 135 -12.81 14.77 -2.58
N LEU A 136 -12.46 15.63 -1.61
CA LEU A 136 -11.38 16.62 -1.76
C LEU A 136 -10.02 15.94 -1.99
N LEU A 137 -9.71 14.89 -1.23
CA LEU A 137 -8.45 14.15 -1.36
C LEU A 137 -8.33 13.49 -2.74
N GLU A 138 -9.40 12.87 -3.24
CA GLU A 138 -9.44 12.25 -4.57
C GLU A 138 -9.26 13.30 -5.69
N SER A 139 -9.94 14.45 -5.58
CA SER A 139 -9.77 15.57 -6.51
C SER A 139 -8.35 16.14 -6.51
N LEU A 140 -7.76 16.28 -5.31
CA LEU A 140 -6.38 16.73 -5.14
C LEU A 140 -5.39 15.73 -5.76
N CYS A 141 -5.59 14.44 -5.50
CA CYS A 141 -4.78 13.37 -6.07
C CYS A 141 -4.85 13.36 -7.60
N GLY A 142 -6.03 13.55 -8.19
CA GLY A 142 -6.20 13.70 -9.64
C GLY A 142 -5.41 14.90 -10.17
N THR A 143 -5.52 16.06 -9.52
CA THR A 143 -4.76 17.26 -9.91
C THR A 143 -3.25 17.03 -9.84
N MET A 144 -2.76 16.37 -8.78
CA MET A 144 -1.34 16.03 -8.63
C MET A 144 -0.86 15.10 -9.73
N ARG A 145 -1.62 14.05 -10.04
CA ARG A 145 -1.32 13.09 -11.10
C ARG A 145 -1.23 13.76 -12.46
N ASP A 146 -2.21 14.59 -12.79
CA ASP A 146 -2.40 15.09 -14.15
C ASP A 146 -1.56 16.36 -14.44
N ALA A 147 -1.17 17.13 -13.41
CA ALA A 147 -0.50 18.43 -13.59
C ALA A 147 0.93 18.50 -12.99
N SER A 148 1.44 17.47 -12.32
CA SER A 148 2.82 17.46 -11.83
C SER A 148 3.83 17.27 -12.96
N LEU A 149 4.97 17.95 -12.85
CA LEU A 149 6.01 17.94 -13.90
C LEU A 149 6.85 16.66 -13.95
N CYS A 150 6.86 15.84 -12.89
CA CYS A 150 7.68 14.64 -12.82
C CYS A 150 6.96 13.51 -12.07
N ALA A 151 7.53 12.30 -12.17
CA ALA A 151 6.99 11.09 -11.56
C ALA A 151 6.83 11.18 -10.03
N MET A 152 7.68 11.95 -9.33
CA MET A 152 7.52 12.14 -7.88
C MET A 152 6.16 12.74 -7.54
N GLY A 153 5.81 13.87 -8.17
CA GLY A 153 4.50 14.50 -7.97
C GLY A 153 3.37 13.71 -8.59
N GLY A 154 3.59 13.11 -9.77
CA GLY A 154 2.56 12.39 -10.51
C GLY A 154 2.17 11.03 -9.93
N LEU A 155 3.10 10.34 -9.25
CA LEU A 155 2.88 9.00 -8.69
C LEU A 155 2.67 8.97 -7.17
N THR A 156 2.97 10.06 -6.44
CA THR A 156 2.58 10.18 -5.01
C THR A 156 1.10 9.86 -4.75
N PRO A 157 0.14 10.21 -5.64
CA PRO A 157 -1.24 9.78 -5.51
C PRO A 157 -1.48 8.26 -5.47
N ASN A 158 -0.61 7.43 -6.05
CA ASN A 158 -0.84 5.99 -6.18
C ASN A 158 -0.99 5.26 -4.82
N PRO A 159 -0.06 5.37 -3.85
CA PRO A 159 -0.23 4.77 -2.53
C PRO A 159 -1.48 5.30 -1.81
N VAL A 160 -1.84 6.58 -2.01
CA VAL A 160 -3.02 7.18 -1.36
C VAL A 160 -4.33 6.63 -1.93
N LEU A 161 -4.47 6.64 -3.25
CA LEU A 161 -5.69 6.18 -3.92
C LEU A 161 -5.88 4.67 -3.79
N SER A 162 -4.80 3.89 -3.87
CA SER A 162 -4.87 2.44 -3.65
C SER A 162 -5.25 2.10 -2.19
N ALA A 163 -4.70 2.82 -1.21
CA ALA A 163 -5.12 2.68 0.18
C ALA A 163 -6.62 2.97 0.37
N LEU A 164 -7.11 4.08 -0.19
CA LEU A 164 -8.52 4.46 -0.12
C LEU A 164 -9.45 3.44 -0.80
N ALA A 165 -9.03 2.87 -1.93
CA ALA A 165 -9.85 1.96 -2.72
C ALA A 165 -9.91 0.55 -2.11
N ARG A 166 -8.79 0.05 -1.60
CA ARG A 166 -8.65 -1.34 -1.15
C ARG A 166 -8.83 -1.54 0.35
N PHE A 167 -8.57 -0.48 1.13
CA PHE A 167 -8.65 -0.52 2.58
C PHE A 167 -9.52 0.64 3.12
N PRO A 168 -10.75 0.83 2.60
CA PRO A 168 -11.61 1.95 3.00
C PRO A 168 -11.89 1.95 4.51
N GLU A 169 -11.89 0.79 5.15
CA GLU A 169 -12.16 0.64 6.58
C GLU A 169 -11.14 1.36 7.47
N ASP A 170 -9.91 1.58 6.99
CA ASP A 170 -8.89 2.31 7.77
C ASP A 170 -9.15 3.81 7.81
N PHE A 171 -10.01 4.33 6.93
CA PHE A 171 -10.37 5.75 6.86
C PHE A 171 -11.67 6.08 7.63
N GLU A 172 -12.34 5.07 8.21
CA GLU A 172 -13.58 5.23 8.99
C GLU A 172 -13.33 5.63 10.46
N GLY A 173 -12.05 5.79 10.84
CA GLY A 173 -11.58 6.45 12.06
C GLY A 173 -11.84 5.74 13.38
N SER A 174 -11.78 4.41 13.35
CA SER A 174 -11.42 3.63 14.54
C SER A 174 -10.02 3.05 14.31
N PRO A 175 -9.00 3.39 15.12
CA PRO A 175 -7.71 2.74 15.02
C PRO A 175 -7.91 1.22 15.12
N ARG A 176 -7.44 0.45 14.13
CA ARG A 176 -7.37 -1.01 14.27
C ARG A 176 -6.35 -1.33 15.36
N ALA A 177 -6.79 -1.37 16.61
CA ALA A 177 -6.05 -2.06 17.66
C ALA A 177 -5.86 -3.50 17.16
N GLY A 178 -4.61 -3.89 16.90
CA GLY A 178 -4.25 -5.12 16.20
C GLY A 178 -5.10 -6.29 16.66
N ARG A 179 -5.98 -6.78 15.80
CA ARG A 179 -6.79 -7.97 16.08
C ARG A 179 -5.84 -9.16 16.08
N GLY A 180 -5.32 -9.50 17.26
CA GLY A 180 -4.74 -10.81 17.50
C GLY A 180 -5.84 -11.86 17.46
N SER A 181 -5.58 -12.91 16.67
CA SER A 181 -6.20 -14.24 16.69
C SER A 181 -7.64 -14.38 16.16
N ALA A 182 -7.74 -15.07 15.03
CA ALA A 182 -8.82 -16.05 14.81
C ALA A 182 -8.27 -17.28 14.07
N ALA A 183 -7.28 -17.93 14.68
CA ALA A 183 -7.17 -19.38 14.57
C ALA A 183 -8.32 -19.99 15.39
N ALA A 184 -9.51 -20.13 14.79
CA ALA A 184 -10.62 -20.90 15.36
C ALA A 184 -11.76 -21.14 14.33
N MET A 185 -11.47 -21.77 13.19
CA MET A 185 -12.49 -22.41 12.32
C MET A 185 -12.02 -23.79 11.84
N ALA A 186 -11.32 -24.53 12.70
CA ALA A 186 -11.04 -25.96 12.51
C ALA A 186 -11.47 -26.71 13.77
N GLY A 187 -12.67 -27.27 13.76
CA GLY A 187 -13.14 -28.15 14.82
C GLY A 187 -14.65 -28.34 14.81
N ARG A 188 -15.07 -29.61 14.67
CA ARG A 188 -16.43 -30.19 14.52
C ARG A 188 -16.81 -30.32 13.03
N GLN A 189 -17.03 -31.50 12.44
CA GLN A 189 -17.55 -32.76 12.95
C GLN A 189 -17.27 -33.87 11.91
N GLU A 190 -16.48 -34.88 12.28
CA GLU A 190 -16.52 -36.22 11.67
C GLU A 190 -16.27 -37.21 12.81
N ASP A 191 -17.35 -37.65 13.47
CA ASP A 191 -17.41 -38.95 14.13
C ASP A 191 -18.89 -39.25 14.45
N GLU A 192 -19.57 -39.96 13.55
CA GLU A 192 -20.77 -40.71 13.92
C GLU A 192 -20.81 -42.01 13.10
N ARG A 193 -20.90 -43.10 13.87
CA ARG A 193 -21.11 -44.48 13.47
C ARG A 193 -22.46 -44.72 12.82
#